data_AF-A0A2A6ZVV2-F1
#
_entry.id   AF-A0A2A6ZVV2-F1
#
_cell.length_a   1.000
_cell.length_b   1.000
_cell.length_c   1.000
_cell.angle_alpha   90.00
_cell.angle_beta   90.00
_cell.angle_gamma   90.00
#
_symmetry.space_group_name_H-M   'P 1'
#
loop_
_entity.id
_entity.type
_entity.pdbx_description
1 polymer ?
#
loop_
_entity_poly.entity_id
_entity_poly.type
_entity_poly.pdbx_seq_one_letter_code
_entity_poly.pdbx_strand_id
1 'polypeptide(L)'
;VGHYMEDGHCIRTVHAEMNALIQCAKEGISTKNTEIYVPHFPCINCTKALLQAGVVKITYKANYRPHAFAIELMEQKGVSYVQHDVPEVHLGMDD
;
A
#
# COMPACT_ATOMS: atom_id res chain seq x y z
N VAL A 1 2.11 -23.08 8.46
CA VAL A 1 1.46 -21.96 9.19
C VAL A 1 0.57 -21.24 8.19
N GLY A 2 -0.74 -21.16 8.45
CA GLY A 2 -1.74 -20.56 7.56
C GLY A 2 -2.27 -19.20 8.06
N HIS A 3 -3.47 -18.83 7.64
CA HIS A 3 -4.11 -17.59 8.10
C HIS A 3 -4.47 -17.62 9.59
N TYR A 4 -4.48 -16.45 10.23
CA TYR A 4 -5.10 -16.25 11.54
C TYR A 4 -6.16 -15.18 11.40
N MET A 5 -7.42 -15.60 11.39
CA MET A 5 -8.56 -14.75 11.03
C MET A 5 -9.21 -14.17 12.28
N GLU A 6 -9.42 -12.87 12.28
CA GLU A 6 -10.18 -12.14 13.29
C GLU A 6 -11.02 -11.09 12.56
N ASP A 7 -12.31 -10.98 12.89
CA ASP A 7 -13.27 -10.07 12.24
C ASP A 7 -13.29 -10.14 10.70
N GLY A 8 -13.08 -11.35 10.16
CA GLY A 8 -13.06 -11.58 8.71
C GLY A 8 -11.79 -11.11 8.01
N HIS A 9 -10.74 -10.74 8.75
CA HIS A 9 -9.45 -10.31 8.21
C HIS A 9 -8.30 -11.15 8.79
N CYS A 10 -7.27 -11.43 7.99
CA CYS A 10 -6.09 -12.13 8.49
C CYS A 10 -5.19 -11.13 9.22
N ILE A 11 -5.01 -11.30 10.54
CA ILE A 11 -4.17 -10.41 11.35
C ILE A 11 -2.72 -10.90 11.49
N ARG A 12 -2.40 -12.08 10.94
CA ARG A 12 -1.06 -12.66 11.03
C ARG A 12 0.00 -11.89 10.22
N THR A 13 -0.41 -11.27 9.12
CA THR A 13 0.50 -10.71 8.12
C THR A 13 0.79 -9.24 8.40
N VAL A 14 2.07 -8.86 8.35
CA VAL A 14 2.43 -7.46 8.11
C VAL A 14 2.21 -7.19 6.62
N HIS A 15 1.42 -6.17 6.31
CA HIS A 15 1.05 -5.83 4.93
C HIS A 15 2.26 -5.30 4.14
N ALA A 16 2.20 -5.39 2.82
CA ALA A 16 3.30 -4.99 1.94
C ALA A 16 3.71 -3.51 2.15
N GLU A 17 2.72 -2.64 2.29
CA GLU A 17 2.89 -1.20 2.53
C GLU A 17 3.56 -0.94 3.88
N MET A 18 3.14 -1.68 4.91
CA MET A 18 3.75 -1.59 6.23
C MET A 18 5.17 -2.12 6.24
N ASN A 19 5.47 -3.22 5.55
CA ASN A 19 6.83 -3.73 5.44
C ASN A 19 7.76 -2.69 4.77
N ALA A 20 7.30 -2.00 3.72
CA ALA A 20 8.06 -0.92 3.10
C ALA A 20 8.34 0.24 4.07
N LEU A 21 7.31 0.72 4.78
CA LEU A 21 7.48 1.78 5.79
C LEU A 21 8.38 1.36 6.95
N ILE A 22 8.23 0.12 7.44
CA ILE A 22 9.03 -0.44 8.53
C ILE A 22 10.49 -0.59 8.11
N GLN A 23 10.76 -0.97 6.87
CA GLN A 23 12.12 -1.00 6.34
C GLN A 23 12.73 0.40 6.37
N CYS A 24 12.01 1.42 5.89
CA CYS A 24 12.48 2.80 5.94
C CYS A 24 12.73 3.26 7.39
N ALA A 25 11.80 2.98 8.31
CA ALA A 25 11.95 3.34 9.71
C ALA A 25 13.15 2.63 10.38
N LYS A 26 13.35 1.34 10.10
CA LYS A 26 14.44 0.54 10.65
C LYS A 26 15.80 1.04 10.17
N GLU A 27 15.91 1.37 8.89
CA GLU A 27 17.17 1.79 8.27
C GLU A 27 17.41 3.32 8.33
N GLY A 28 16.48 4.08 8.93
CA GLY A 28 16.60 5.54 9.05
C GLY A 28 16.41 6.29 7.72
N ILE A 29 15.65 5.72 6.78
CA ILE A 29 15.38 6.29 5.46
C ILE A 29 14.09 7.12 5.53
N SER A 30 14.16 8.37 5.08
CA SER A 30 12.98 9.24 5.01
C SER A 30 12.00 8.79 3.93
N THR A 31 10.72 8.72 4.29
CA THR A 31 9.59 8.49 3.36
C THR A 31 8.85 9.78 3.00
N LYS A 32 9.36 10.94 3.41
CA LYS A 32 8.71 12.22 3.14
C LYS A 32 8.70 12.50 1.63
N ASN A 33 7.54 12.89 1.11
CA ASN A 33 7.30 13.25 -0.30
C ASN A 33 7.55 12.10 -1.28
N THR A 34 7.34 10.85 -0.86
CA THR A 34 7.46 9.68 -1.75
C THR A 34 6.12 9.30 -2.38
N GLU A 35 6.16 8.46 -3.40
CA GLU A 35 4.98 7.74 -3.91
C GLU A 35 5.17 6.24 -3.74
N ILE A 36 4.06 5.49 -3.66
CA ILE A 36 4.08 4.03 -3.51
C ILE A 36 3.25 3.36 -4.60
N TYR A 37 3.77 2.23 -5.10
CA TYR A 37 3.09 1.36 -6.05
C TYR A 37 2.76 0.03 -5.36
N VAL A 38 1.49 -0.36 -5.35
CA VAL A 38 0.99 -1.53 -4.64
C VAL A 38 0.08 -2.38 -5.51
N PRO A 39 0.10 -3.72 -5.40
CA PRO A 39 -0.79 -4.56 -6.21
C PRO A 39 -2.26 -4.46 -5.79
N HIS A 40 -2.55 -4.10 -4.54
CA HIS A 40 -3.91 -4.01 -3.99
C HIS A 40 -4.14 -2.65 -3.34
N PHE A 41 -5.37 -2.12 -3.40
CA PHE A 41 -5.74 -0.91 -2.69
C PHE A 41 -5.45 -1.04 -1.18
N PRO A 42 -4.79 -0.06 -0.55
CA PRO A 42 -4.37 -0.18 0.85
C PRO A 42 -5.55 -0.25 1.81
N CYS A 43 -5.44 -1.12 2.82
CA CYS A 43 -6.43 -1.14 3.90
C CYS A 43 -6.35 0.16 4.72
N ILE A 44 -7.39 0.46 5.51
CA ILE A 44 -7.46 1.70 6.31
C ILE A 44 -6.25 1.92 7.21
N ASN A 45 -5.66 0.86 7.77
CA ASN A 45 -4.46 0.97 8.61
C ASN A 45 -3.22 1.33 7.79
N CYS A 46 -3.04 0.73 6.61
CA CYS A 46 -1.95 1.07 5.70
C CYS A 46 -2.11 2.49 5.16
N THR A 47 -3.33 2.89 4.78
CA THR A 47 -3.62 4.28 4.35
C THR A 47 -3.20 5.29 5.41
N LYS A 48 -3.66 5.15 6.66
CA LYS A 48 -3.27 6.06 7.75
C LYS A 48 -1.75 6.14 7.92
N ALA A 49 -1.07 5.00 7.89
CA ALA A 49 0.39 4.94 8.04
C ALA A 49 1.12 5.64 6.88
N LEU A 50 0.74 5.37 5.63
CA LEU A 50 1.31 5.99 4.43
C LEU A 50 1.14 7.52 4.45
N LEU A 51 -0.07 7.98 4.74
CA LEU A 51 -0.37 9.42 4.83
C LEU A 51 0.45 10.10 5.93
N GLN A 52 0.55 9.47 7.11
CA GLN A 52 1.32 10.00 8.23
C GLN A 52 2.83 9.98 7.97
N ALA A 53 3.31 9.01 7.19
CA ALA A 53 4.70 8.88 6.78
C ALA A 53 5.13 9.87 5.69
N GLY A 54 4.19 10.67 5.15
CA GLY A 54 4.45 11.69 4.14
C GLY A 54 4.44 11.18 2.70
N VAL A 55 3.80 10.04 2.43
CA VAL A 55 3.54 9.57 1.06
C VAL A 55 2.51 10.50 0.40
N VAL A 56 2.82 10.99 -0.80
CA VAL A 56 2.02 11.99 -1.52
C VAL A 56 1.21 11.41 -2.69
N LYS A 57 1.49 10.17 -3.08
CA LYS A 57 0.76 9.47 -4.14
C LYS A 57 0.76 7.95 -3.96
N ILE A 58 -0.36 7.31 -4.23
CA ILE A 58 -0.58 5.86 -4.12
C ILE A 58 -1.09 5.33 -5.47
N THR A 59 -0.29 4.53 -6.16
CA THR A 59 -0.71 3.84 -7.38
C THR A 59 -1.02 2.39 -7.07
N TYR A 60 -2.19 1.89 -7.50
CA TYR A 60 -2.62 0.53 -7.19
C TYR A 60 -3.19 -0.22 -8.40
N LYS A 61 -3.04 -1.56 -8.45
CA LYS A 61 -3.64 -2.38 -9.53
C LYS A 61 -5.09 -2.77 -9.21
N ALA A 62 -5.27 -3.59 -8.17
CA ALA A 62 -6.55 -4.20 -7.86
C ALA A 62 -7.36 -3.36 -6.88
N ASN A 63 -8.56 -2.96 -7.30
CA ASN A 63 -9.50 -2.24 -6.47
C ASN A 63 -10.36 -3.21 -5.62
N TYR A 64 -9.70 -3.96 -4.73
CA TYR A 64 -10.40 -4.92 -3.87
C TYR A 64 -11.04 -4.19 -2.67
N ARG A 65 -12.30 -3.77 -2.83
CA ARG A 65 -13.16 -3.20 -1.78
C ARG A 65 -12.49 -2.02 -1.05
N PRO A 66 -12.33 -0.87 -1.72
CA PRO A 66 -11.75 0.31 -1.09
C PRO A 66 -12.63 0.75 0.07
N HIS A 67 -12.02 0.94 1.24
CA HIS A 67 -12.75 1.42 2.41
C HIS A 67 -13.09 2.90 2.21
N ALA A 68 -14.37 3.29 2.27
CA ALA A 68 -14.80 4.66 2.01
C ALA A 68 -14.02 5.70 2.84
N PHE A 69 -13.81 5.41 4.12
CA PHE A 69 -13.02 6.28 5.00
C PHE A 69 -11.54 6.40 4.58
N ALA A 70 -10.95 5.39 3.92
CA ALA A 70 -9.59 5.51 3.41
C ALA A 70 -9.51 6.53 2.27
N ILE A 71 -10.51 6.54 1.38
CA ILE A 71 -10.63 7.54 0.30
C ILE A 71 -10.79 8.93 0.91
N GLU A 72 -11.72 9.10 1.85
CA GLU A 72 -11.94 10.38 2.55
C GLU A 72 -10.65 10.93 3.15
N LEU A 73 -9.86 10.09 3.83
CA LEU A 73 -8.58 10.50 4.40
C LEU A 73 -7.56 10.93 3.34
N MET A 74 -7.50 10.22 2.20
CA MET A 74 -6.61 10.59 1.10
C MET A 74 -7.01 11.94 0.50
N GLU A 75 -8.31 12.16 0.27
CA GLU A 75 -8.85 13.43 -0.24
C GLU A 75 -8.58 14.59 0.73
N GLN A 76 -8.86 14.41 2.03
CA GLN A 76 -8.60 15.42 3.06
C GLN A 76 -7.11 15.79 3.18
N LYS A 77 -6.21 14.84 2.91
CA LYS A 77 -4.76 15.07 2.94
C LYS A 77 -4.20 15.53 1.60
N GLY A 78 -5.01 15.60 0.54
CA GLY A 78 -4.56 15.96 -0.80
C GLY A 78 -3.60 14.95 -1.42
N VAL A 79 -3.74 13.67 -1.07
CA VAL A 79 -2.89 12.58 -1.58
C VAL A 79 -3.58 11.90 -2.76
N SER A 80 -2.90 11.88 -3.91
CA SER A 80 -3.44 11.28 -5.13
C SER A 80 -3.47 9.75 -5.03
N TYR A 81 -4.55 9.13 -5.48
CA TYR A 81 -4.64 7.68 -5.63
C TYR A 81 -5.08 7.32 -7.05
N VAL A 82 -4.32 6.47 -7.72
CA VAL A 82 -4.52 6.16 -9.14
C VAL A 82 -4.52 4.66 -9.35
N GLN A 83 -5.54 4.16 -10.05
CA GLN A 83 -5.54 2.77 -10.49
C GLN A 83 -4.68 2.64 -11.76
N HIS A 84 -3.79 1.65 -11.80
CA HIS A 84 -2.92 1.36 -12.94
C HIS A 84 -2.68 -0.14 -13.06
N ASP A 85 -2.87 -0.70 -14.25
CA ASP A 85 -2.64 -2.12 -14.49
C ASP A 85 -1.16 -2.48 -14.45
N VAL A 86 -0.86 -3.72 -14.06
CA VAL A 86 0.51 -4.24 -14.15
C VAL A 86 0.75 -4.60 -15.62
N PRO A 87 1.79 -4.06 -16.27
CA PRO A 87 2.08 -4.37 -17.66
C PRO A 87 2.44 -5.86 -17.80
N GLU A 88 2.15 -6.42 -18.97
CA GLU A 88 2.67 -7.73 -19.34
C GLU A 88 4.19 -7.61 -19.55
N VAL A 89 4.95 -8.30 -18.71
CA VAL A 89 6.42 -8.31 -18.76
C VAL A 89 6.89 -9.74 -18.65
N HIS A 90 7.64 -10.17 -19.66
CA HIS A 90 8.35 -11.46 -19.66
C HIS A 90 9.77 -11.22 -19.16
N LEU A 91 10.08 -11.73 -17.96
CA LEU A 91 11.41 -11.63 -17.37
C LEU A 91 12.21 -12.88 -17.75
N GLY A 92 13.24 -12.72 -18.58
CA GLY A 92 14.06 -13.82 -19.08
C GLY A 92 13.39 -14.61 -20.20
N MET A 93 13.89 -14.41 -21.42
CA MET A 93 13.88 -15.37 -22.54
C MET A 93 15.27 -15.27 -23.17
N ASP A 94 15.85 -16.41 -23.55
CA ASP A 94 17.26 -16.74 -23.88
C ASP A 94 17.92 -17.48 -22.68
N ASP A 95 18.03 -18.82 -22.62
CA ASP A 95 18.12 -19.89 -23.64
C ASP A 95 17.04 -20.99 -23.54
#